data_AF-A0AAW0HUN3-F1
#
_entry.id   AF-A0AAW0HUN3-F1
#
_cell.length_a   1.000
_cell.length_b   1.000
_cell.length_c   1.000
_cell.angle_alpha   90.00
_cell.angle_beta   90.00
_cell.angle_gamma   90.00
#
_symmetry.space_group_name_H-M   'P 1'
#
loop_
_entity.id
_entity.type
_entity.pdbx_description
1 polymer ?
#
loop_
_entity_poly.entity_id
_entity_poly.type
_entity_poly.pdbx_seq_one_letter_code
_entity_poly.pdbx_strand_id
1 'polypeptide(L)'
;MTGGFLMKKELNYFIKALESAEQPFLAILGGAKVADKIHLINNMLDKVNEMIIGGEMAFTFLKVPNNMEIGTSLYNEEGTKIVKDLM
;
A
#
# COMPACT_ATOMS: atom_id res chain seq x y z
N MET A 1 30.00 3.03 5.86
CA MET A 1 29.14 1.91 5.45
C MET A 1 29.16 1.83 3.93
N THR A 2 29.92 0.89 3.35
CA THR A 2 30.12 0.82 1.90
C THR A 2 29.04 -0.07 1.27
N GLY A 3 27.83 0.46 1.18
CA GLY A 3 26.78 -0.14 0.35
C GLY A 3 27.17 0.00 -1.12
N GLY A 4 27.17 -1.11 -1.87
CA GLY A 4 27.54 -1.13 -3.29
C GLY A 4 26.71 -0.16 -4.13
N PHE A 5 27.21 0.24 -5.31
CA PHE A 5 26.58 1.24 -6.17
C PHE A 5 25.11 0.96 -6.49
N LEU A 6 24.70 -0.31 -6.55
CA LEU A 6 23.31 -0.73 -6.71
C LEU A 6 22.44 -0.35 -5.49
N MET A 7 22.87 -0.70 -4.29
CA MET A 7 22.15 -0.37 -3.05
C MET A 7 22.02 1.15 -2.90
N LYS A 8 23.09 1.90 -3.21
CA LYS A 8 23.05 3.36 -3.19
C LYS A 8 22.06 3.93 -4.21
N LYS A 9 21.98 3.34 -5.40
CA LYS A 9 21.04 3.76 -6.45
C LYS A 9 19.60 3.49 -6.05
N GLU A 10 19.30 2.32 -5.50
CA GLU A 10 17.97 1.98 -4.99
C GLU A 10 17.54 2.91 -3.86
N LEU A 11 18.41 3.12 -2.87
CA LEU A 11 18.12 4.00 -1.74
C LEU A 11 17.85 5.45 -2.20
N ASN A 12 18.67 5.97 -3.12
CA ASN A 12 18.45 7.30 -3.68
C ASN A 12 17.12 7.40 -4.44
N TYR A 13 16.71 6.34 -5.14
CA TYR A 13 15.44 6.31 -5.86
C TYR A 13 14.25 6.33 -4.89
N PHE A 14 14.32 5.53 -3.83
CA PHE A 14 13.31 5.52 -2.77
C PHE A 14 13.21 6.86 -2.04
N ILE A 15 14.33 7.46 -1.66
CA ILE A 15 14.34 8.77 -1.01
C ILE A 15 13.70 9.82 -1.92
N LYS A 16 14.07 9.85 -3.20
CA LYS A 16 13.48 10.80 -4.16
C LYS A 16 11.97 10.60 -4.31
N ALA A 17 11.51 9.35 -4.36
CA ALA A 17 10.09 9.02 -4.45
C ALA A 17 9.30 9.31 -3.16
N LEU A 18 9.94 9.36 -1.98
CA LEU A 18 9.25 9.62 -0.70
C LEU A 18 9.32 11.09 -0.26
N GLU A 19 10.41 11.80 -0.60
CA GLU A 19 10.65 13.18 -0.13
C GLU A 19 10.40 14.23 -1.21
N SER A 20 10.52 13.88 -2.49
CA SER A 20 10.48 14.85 -3.60
C SER A 20 9.82 14.26 -4.84
N ALA A 21 8.73 13.51 -4.64
CA ALA A 21 7.95 12.98 -5.75
C ALA A 21 7.34 14.11 -6.56
N GLU A 22 7.48 14.04 -7.89
CA GLU A 22 6.73 14.90 -8.79
C GLU A 22 5.24 14.61 -8.64
N GLN A 23 4.45 15.68 -8.58
CA GLN A 23 3.02 15.61 -8.34
C GLN A 23 2.28 15.67 -9.70
N PRO A 24 1.22 14.87 -9.92
CA PRO A 24 0.60 13.96 -8.95
C PRO A 24 1.40 12.66 -8.75
N PHE A 25 1.63 12.30 -7.49
CA PHE A 25 2.30 11.08 -7.08
C PHE A 25 1.27 9.98 -6.79
N LEU A 26 1.30 8.95 -7.63
CA LEU A 26 0.43 7.78 -7.55
C LEU A 26 1.19 6.58 -6.97
N ALA A 27 0.68 6.00 -5.89
CA ALA A 27 1.15 4.72 -5.37
C ALA A 27 0.26 3.58 -5.82
N ILE A 28 0.86 2.49 -6.32
CA ILE A 28 0.15 1.26 -6.67
C ILE A 28 0.61 0.16 -5.71
N LEU A 29 -0.31 -0.30 -4.87
CA LEU A 29 -0.08 -1.32 -3.84
C LEU A 29 -0.89 -2.56 -4.17
N GLY A 30 -0.20 -3.59 -4.65
CA GLY A 30 -0.77 -4.94 -4.83
C GLY A 30 -0.31 -5.90 -3.74
N GLY A 31 -1.03 -7.01 -3.55
CA GLY A 31 -0.58 -8.10 -2.67
C GLY A 31 -1.69 -9.04 -2.22
N ALA A 32 -1.29 -10.10 -1.52
CA ALA A 32 -2.21 -11.09 -0.94
C ALA A 32 -2.75 -10.66 0.43
N LYS A 33 -1.88 -10.12 1.30
CA LYS A 33 -2.20 -9.81 2.69
C LYS A 33 -2.07 -8.32 2.99
N VAL A 34 -3.19 -7.72 3.43
CA VAL A 34 -3.21 -6.34 3.94
C VAL A 34 -2.26 -6.18 5.13
N ALA A 35 -2.29 -7.14 6.06
CA ALA A 35 -1.56 -7.08 7.33
C ALA A 35 -0.07 -6.72 7.17
N ASP A 36 0.60 -7.33 6.18
CA ASP A 36 2.03 -7.14 5.94
C ASP A 36 2.37 -5.75 5.36
N LYS A 37 1.38 -5.06 4.77
CA LYS A 37 1.58 -3.80 4.04
C LYS A 37 1.02 -2.57 4.75
N ILE A 38 0.39 -2.72 5.90
CA ILE A 38 -0.23 -1.61 6.67
C ILE A 38 0.76 -0.50 6.97
N HIS A 39 1.92 -0.85 7.49
CA HIS A 39 2.92 0.16 7.87
C HIS A 39 3.40 0.95 6.63
N LEU A 40 3.46 0.27 5.49
CA LEU A 40 3.85 0.85 4.21
C LEU A 40 2.76 1.78 3.66
N ILE A 41 1.49 1.38 3.77
CA ILE A 41 0.32 2.19 3.41
C ILE A 41 0.27 3.46 4.27
N ASN A 42 0.37 3.34 5.60
CA ASN A 42 0.34 4.48 6.52
C ASN A 42 1.44 5.50 6.19
N ASN A 43 2.67 5.05 5.96
CA ASN A 43 3.77 5.96 5.60
C ASN A 43 3.58 6.62 4.22
N MET A 44 2.86 5.98 3.30
CA MET A 44 2.63 6.50 1.95
C MET A 44 1.42 7.42 1.87
N LEU A 45 0.38 7.22 2.69
CA LEU A 45 -0.83 8.05 2.69
C LEU A 45 -0.52 9.54 2.86
N ASP A 46 0.47 9.88 3.69
CA ASP A 46 0.90 11.27 3.91
C ASP A 46 1.71 11.87 2.75
N LYS A 47 2.08 11.06 1.75
CA LYS A 47 3.02 11.43 0.67
C LYS A 47 2.40 11.38 -0.72
N VAL A 48 1.41 10.52 -0.94
CA VAL A 48 0.80 10.27 -2.26
C VAL A 48 -0.47 11.08 -2.44
N ASN A 49 -0.76 11.49 -3.67
CA ASN A 49 -2.04 12.10 -4.00
C ASN A 49 -3.10 11.05 -4.29
N GLU A 50 -2.68 9.97 -4.93
CA GLU A 50 -3.54 8.88 -5.34
C GLU A 50 -2.93 7.56 -4.91
N MET A 51 -3.77 6.63 -4.47
CA MET A 51 -3.37 5.28 -4.10
C MET A 51 -4.31 4.27 -4.74
N ILE A 52 -3.76 3.36 -5.54
CA ILE A 52 -4.47 2.23 -6.12
C ILE A 52 -4.12 0.98 -5.33
N ILE A 53 -5.15 0.33 -4.79
CA ILE A 53 -5.01 -0.97 -4.12
C ILE A 53 -5.55 -2.06 -5.05
N GLY A 54 -4.69 -3.03 -5.36
CA GLY A 54 -5.00 -4.16 -6.25
C GLY A 54 -4.67 -5.51 -5.63
N GLY A 55 -4.99 -6.60 -6.34
CA GLY A 55 -4.75 -7.97 -5.88
C GLY A 55 -5.77 -8.45 -4.85
N GLU A 56 -5.43 -9.49 -4.09
CA GLU A 56 -6.39 -10.10 -3.14
C GLU A 56 -6.76 -9.13 -2.02
N MET A 57 -5.81 -8.28 -1.61
CA MET A 57 -6.06 -7.27 -0.58
C MET A 57 -7.15 -6.26 -0.98
N ALA A 58 -7.38 -6.03 -2.28
CA ALA A 58 -8.46 -5.16 -2.75
C ALA A 58 -9.84 -5.69 -2.33
N PHE A 59 -10.04 -7.01 -2.24
CA PHE A 59 -11.32 -7.58 -1.78
C PHE A 59 -11.62 -7.23 -0.33
N THR A 60 -10.61 -7.17 0.54
CA THR A 60 -10.79 -6.68 1.91
C THR A 60 -11.19 -5.21 1.89
N PHE A 61 -10.51 -4.37 1.09
CA PHE A 61 -10.85 -2.95 0.94
C PHE A 61 -12.22 -2.68 0.30
N LEU A 62 -12.74 -3.58 -0.53
CA LEU A 62 -14.08 -3.45 -1.12
C LEU A 62 -15.17 -4.01 -0.20
N LYS A 63 -14.90 -5.09 0.53
CA LYS A 63 -15.86 -5.72 1.44
C LYS A 63 -16.18 -4.87 2.65
N VAL A 64 -15.18 -4.21 3.24
CA VAL A 64 -15.33 -3.47 4.50
C VAL A 64 -16.29 -2.27 4.38
N PRO A 65 -16.06 -1.28 3.49
CA PRO A 65 -16.92 -0.11 3.38
C PRO A 65 -18.19 -0.36 2.58
N ASN A 66 -18.13 -1.17 1.51
CA ASN A 66 -19.26 -1.36 0.59
C ASN A 66 -20.10 -2.61 0.90
N ASN A 67 -19.76 -3.34 1.96
CA ASN A 67 -20.41 -4.58 2.35
C ASN A 67 -20.53 -5.60 1.19
N MET A 68 -19.55 -5.56 0.27
CA MET A 68 -19.58 -6.27 -1.00
C MET A 68 -19.50 -7.79 -0.76
N GLU A 69 -20.34 -8.54 -1.46
CA GLU A 69 -20.25 -10.00 -1.50
C GLU A 69 -19.00 -10.42 -2.29
N ILE A 70 -18.00 -10.93 -1.58
CA ILE A 70 -16.74 -11.39 -2.18
C ILE A 70 -16.72 -12.89 -2.48
N GLY A 71 -17.83 -13.61 -2.29
CA GLY A 71 -17.92 -15.05 -2.53
C GLY A 71 -16.83 -15.85 -1.83
N THR A 72 -16.05 -16.63 -2.60
CA THR A 72 -14.92 -17.44 -2.12
C THR A 72 -13.57 -16.72 -2.17
N SER A 73 -13.56 -15.42 -2.49
CA SER A 73 -12.31 -14.66 -2.58
C SER A 73 -11.59 -14.61 -1.23
N LEU A 74 -10.26 -14.62 -1.29
CA LEU A 74 -9.38 -14.59 -0.12
C LEU A 74 -9.64 -13.32 0.70
N TYR A 75 -10.05 -13.54 1.94
CA TYR A 75 -10.43 -12.50 2.88
C TYR A 75 -9.68 -12.66 4.18
N ASN A 76 -9.05 -11.59 4.62
CA ASN A 76 -8.34 -11.56 5.89
C ASN A 76 -9.10 -10.67 6.90
N GLU A 77 -9.65 -11.30 7.95
CA GLU A 77 -10.34 -10.61 9.04
C GLU A 77 -9.46 -9.61 9.78
N GLU A 78 -8.16 -9.89 9.95
CA GLU A 78 -7.25 -8.96 10.62
C GLU A 78 -7.08 -7.68 9.81
N GLY A 79 -6.87 -7.81 8.50
CA GLY A 79 -6.76 -6.68 7.57
C GLY A 79 -8.03 -5.81 7.55
N THR A 80 -9.18 -6.41 7.81
CA THR A 80 -10.51 -5.76 7.78
C THR A 80 -10.63 -4.63 8.81
N LYS A 81 -10.10 -4.84 10.02
CA LYS A 81 -10.12 -3.82 11.08
C LYS A 81 -9.31 -2.61 10.66
N ILE A 82 -8.14 -2.85 10.07
CA ILE A 82 -7.23 -1.78 9.68
C ILE A 82 -7.76 -1.00 8.47
N VAL A 83 -8.46 -1.65 7.54
CA VAL A 83 -9.13 -0.93 6.44
C VAL A 83 -10.12 0.13 6.96
N LYS A 84 -10.85 -0.16 8.05
CA LYS A 84 -11.78 0.82 8.63
C LYS A 84 -11.07 2.03 9.24
N ASP A 85 -9.84 1.86 9.71
CA ASP A 85 -9.06 2.95 10.29
C ASP A 85 -8.34 3.78 9.22
N LEU A 86 -8.15 3.21 8.02
CA LEU A 86 -7.47 3.84 6.88
C LEU A 86 -8.39 4.68 5.98
N MET A 87 -9.70 4.43 6.00
CA MET A 87 -10.72 5.11 5.18
C MET A 87 -11.54 6.07 6.02
#